data_AF-A0A2W6DSA3-F1
#
_entry.id   AF-A0A2W6DSA3-F1
#
_cell.length_a   1.000
_cell.length_b   1.000
_cell.length_c   1.000
_cell.angle_alpha   90.00
_cell.angle_beta   90.00
_cell.angle_gamma   90.00
#
_symmetry.space_group_name_H-M   'P 1'
#
loop_
_entity.id
_entity.type
_entity.pdbx_description
1 polymer ?
#
loop_
_entity_poly.entity_id
_entity_poly.type
_entity_poly.pdbx_seq_one_letter_code
_entity_poly.pdbx_strand_id
1 'polypeptide(L)'
;MAVQAEHKDITTPGSGEPPPPRGRRRRLIAVAVYLVAVLAYWKTIGLPTDPVLIFLFLWVAIGAWNAAAPWREHLRFVRDWAPLIVVLVAYNFSRGAADNLGVPLHVTQPIHADIWLAGWATGGKIPTVWLQEHFYTPGHVHWYDVLGGFVYFSHFVTAMIVAAVLWVRSRPVWAAFMRRFIALDAIGLAIYVIYPMAPPWWASEHGYIAATHTNPGCDLPVTLSAVPRVTNCGWDA
;
A
#
# COMPACT_ATOMS: atom_id res chain seq x y z
N MET A 1 43.21 -20.95 -75.64
CA MET A 1 42.20 -21.19 -74.59
C MET A 1 42.03 -19.89 -73.81
N ALA A 2 41.03 -19.09 -74.16
CA ALA A 2 40.69 -17.86 -73.46
C ALA A 2 39.62 -18.21 -72.40
N VAL A 3 39.92 -17.93 -71.14
CA VAL A 3 38.98 -18.10 -70.01
C VAL A 3 38.13 -16.83 -69.93
N GLN A 4 36.83 -16.95 -70.20
CA GLN A 4 35.84 -15.90 -69.93
C GLN A 4 35.68 -15.74 -68.42
N ALA A 5 35.95 -14.53 -67.92
CA ALA A 5 35.58 -14.13 -66.56
C ALA A 5 34.11 -13.70 -66.55
N GLU A 6 33.28 -14.46 -65.84
CA GLU A 6 31.87 -14.16 -65.59
C GLU A 6 31.78 -13.06 -64.52
N HIS A 7 31.35 -11.86 -64.92
CA HIS A 7 31.09 -10.75 -64.01
C HIS A 7 29.73 -10.97 -63.34
N LYS A 8 29.75 -11.50 -62.11
CA LYS A 8 28.57 -11.71 -61.30
C LYS A 8 28.13 -10.38 -60.68
N ASP A 9 27.07 -9.80 -61.21
CA ASP A 9 26.40 -8.62 -60.65
C ASP A 9 26.05 -8.82 -59.17
N ILE A 10 26.67 -8.04 -58.29
CA ILE A 10 26.36 -8.01 -56.86
C ILE A 10 25.18 -7.05 -56.69
N THR A 11 23.96 -7.57 -56.75
CA THR A 11 22.76 -6.81 -56.37
C THR A 11 22.86 -6.48 -54.88
N THR A 12 22.97 -5.19 -54.55
CA THR A 12 22.92 -4.71 -53.15
C THR A 12 21.51 -5.00 -52.58
N PRO A 13 21.36 -5.75 -51.48
CA PRO A 13 20.05 -5.95 -50.89
C PRO A 13 19.55 -4.63 -50.30
N GLY A 14 18.35 -4.22 -50.73
CA GLY A 14 17.72 -2.96 -50.34
C GLY A 14 17.67 -2.78 -48.82
N SER A 15 17.90 -1.55 -48.39
CA SER A 15 17.82 -1.05 -47.01
C SER A 15 16.37 -1.01 -46.51
N GLY A 16 15.72 -2.18 -46.45
CA GLY A 16 14.46 -2.35 -45.76
C GLY A 16 14.71 -2.30 -44.25
N GLU A 17 14.21 -1.26 -43.60
CA GLU A 17 14.22 -1.15 -42.15
C GLU A 17 13.60 -2.43 -41.55
N PRO A 18 14.31 -3.18 -40.68
CA PRO A 18 13.83 -4.46 -40.20
C PRO A 18 12.48 -4.26 -39.50
N PRO A 19 11.45 -5.06 -39.82
CA PRO A 19 10.14 -4.91 -39.20
C PRO A 19 10.29 -4.98 -37.68
N PRO A 20 9.59 -4.11 -36.91
CA PRO A 20 9.75 -4.08 -35.47
C PRO A 20 9.50 -5.49 -34.91
N PRO A 21 10.35 -5.98 -34.00
CA PRO A 21 10.25 -7.36 -33.52
C PRO A 21 8.83 -7.58 -33.00
N ARG A 22 8.15 -8.64 -33.48
CA ARG A 22 6.72 -8.93 -33.23
C ARG A 22 6.34 -8.87 -31.74
N GLY A 23 7.29 -9.10 -30.83
CA GLY A 23 7.13 -8.94 -29.38
C GLY A 23 6.92 -7.50 -28.90
N ARG A 24 7.51 -6.49 -29.56
CA ARG A 24 7.39 -5.07 -29.17
C ARG A 24 5.96 -4.56 -29.35
N ARG A 25 5.33 -4.84 -30.50
CA ARG A 25 3.93 -4.42 -30.77
C ARG A 25 2.95 -5.09 -29.80
N ARG A 26 3.11 -6.40 -29.55
CA ARG A 26 2.27 -7.14 -28.59
C ARG A 26 2.39 -6.58 -27.18
N ARG A 27 3.62 -6.30 -26.71
CA ARG A 27 3.88 -5.67 -25.42
C ARG A 27 3.23 -4.29 -25.32
N LEU A 28 3.37 -3.43 -26.34
CA LEU A 28 2.77 -2.10 -26.33
C LEU A 28 1.25 -2.16 -26.22
N ILE A 29 0.61 -3.06 -26.98
CA ILE A 29 -0.84 -3.26 -26.92
C ILE A 29 -1.25 -3.78 -25.53
N ALA A 30 -0.57 -4.81 -25.01
CA ALA A 30 -0.87 -5.37 -23.69
C ALA A 30 -0.72 -4.34 -22.57
N VAL A 31 0.34 -3.53 -22.59
CA VAL A 31 0.55 -2.44 -21.63
C VAL A 31 -0.52 -1.36 -21.78
N ALA A 32 -0.88 -0.97 -23.00
CA ALA A 32 -1.94 0.02 -23.22
C ALA A 32 -3.29 -0.46 -22.67
N VAL A 33 -3.66 -1.72 -22.95
CA VAL A 33 -4.89 -2.35 -22.41
C VAL A 33 -4.84 -2.38 -20.87
N TYR A 34 -3.70 -2.78 -20.29
CA TYR A 34 -3.52 -2.77 -18.84
C TYR A 34 -3.71 -1.37 -18.24
N LEU A 35 -3.09 -0.33 -18.81
CA LEU A 35 -3.22 1.04 -18.33
C LEU A 35 -4.65 1.55 -18.41
N VAL A 36 -5.36 1.26 -19.52
CA VAL A 36 -6.78 1.61 -19.65
C VAL A 36 -7.62 0.88 -18.59
N ALA A 37 -7.36 -0.40 -18.33
CA ALA A 37 -8.06 -1.16 -17.31
C ALA A 37 -7.80 -0.61 -15.89
N VAL A 38 -6.56 -0.23 -15.57
CA VAL A 38 -6.20 0.40 -14.28
C VAL A 38 -6.92 1.75 -14.12
N LEU A 39 -6.93 2.58 -15.15
CA LEU A 39 -7.62 3.88 -15.13
C LEU A 39 -9.13 3.71 -14.98
N ALA A 40 -9.72 2.73 -15.68
CA ALA A 40 -11.13 2.42 -15.54
C ALA A 40 -11.46 1.95 -14.11
N TYR A 41 -10.68 1.01 -13.57
CA TYR A 41 -10.83 0.52 -12.20
C TYR A 41 -10.73 1.66 -11.18
N TRP A 42 -9.71 2.50 -11.32
CA TRP A 42 -9.52 3.66 -10.43
C TRP A 42 -10.72 4.59 -10.45
N LYS A 43 -11.28 4.88 -11.64
CA LYS A 43 -12.45 5.75 -11.78
C LYS A 43 -13.72 5.15 -11.18
N THR A 44 -13.91 3.83 -11.28
CA THR A 44 -15.17 3.17 -10.88
C THR A 44 -15.19 2.68 -9.43
N ILE A 45 -14.04 2.23 -8.93
CA ILE A 45 -13.93 1.55 -7.63
C ILE A 45 -13.02 2.34 -6.67
N GLY A 46 -12.07 3.09 -7.20
CA GLY A 46 -11.05 3.79 -6.41
C GLY A 46 -9.68 3.10 -6.50
N LEU A 47 -8.74 3.58 -5.68
CA LEU A 47 -7.39 3.00 -5.67
C LEU A 47 -7.41 1.63 -4.97
N PRO A 48 -6.73 0.61 -5.54
CA PRO A 48 -6.60 -0.68 -4.88
C PRO A 48 -5.68 -0.52 -3.66
N THR A 49 -6.27 -0.45 -2.47
CA THR A 49 -5.54 -0.42 -1.18
C THR A 49 -5.42 -1.80 -0.56
N ASP A 50 -6.22 -2.77 -1.01
CA ASP A 50 -6.12 -4.16 -0.57
C ASP A 50 -4.82 -4.80 -1.10
N PRO A 51 -4.00 -5.42 -0.22
CA PRO A 51 -2.74 -6.02 -0.63
C PRO A 51 -2.89 -7.10 -1.71
N VAL A 52 -3.94 -7.92 -1.67
CA VAL A 52 -4.18 -8.99 -2.66
C VAL A 52 -4.46 -8.38 -4.03
N LEU A 53 -5.29 -7.34 -4.07
CA LEU A 53 -5.53 -6.57 -5.29
C LEU A 53 -4.24 -5.92 -5.81
N ILE A 54 -3.40 -5.34 -4.95
CA ILE A 54 -2.11 -4.78 -5.37
C ILE A 54 -1.23 -5.85 -6.01
N PHE A 55 -1.15 -7.06 -5.42
CA PHE A 55 -0.41 -8.17 -6.05
C PHE A 55 -0.97 -8.58 -7.40
N LEU A 56 -2.30 -8.65 -7.52
CA LEU A 56 -2.96 -8.98 -8.78
C LEU A 56 -2.60 -7.95 -9.86
N PHE A 57 -2.67 -6.66 -9.54
CA PHE A 57 -2.30 -5.58 -10.45
C PHE A 57 -0.82 -5.67 -10.86
N LEU A 58 0.09 -5.89 -9.91
CA LEU A 58 1.52 -6.06 -10.21
C LEU A 58 1.78 -7.30 -11.07
N TRP A 59 1.10 -8.42 -10.81
CA TRP A 59 1.23 -9.63 -11.60
C TRP A 59 0.78 -9.41 -13.04
N VAL A 60 -0.39 -8.78 -13.24
CA VAL A 60 -0.91 -8.45 -14.57
C VAL A 60 -0.01 -7.42 -15.27
N ALA A 61 0.53 -6.43 -14.54
CA ALA A 61 1.47 -5.44 -15.09
C ALA A 61 2.75 -6.10 -15.64
N ILE A 62 3.37 -6.97 -14.83
CA ILE A 62 4.56 -7.73 -15.24
C ILE A 62 4.20 -8.70 -16.38
N GLY A 63 3.01 -9.29 -16.33
CA GLY A 63 2.47 -10.14 -17.39
C GLY A 63 2.33 -9.41 -18.72
N ALA A 64 1.72 -8.23 -18.71
CA ALA A 64 1.55 -7.37 -19.87
C ALA A 64 2.90 -6.86 -20.41
N TRP A 65 3.83 -6.51 -19.52
CA TRP A 65 5.19 -6.11 -19.91
C TRP A 65 5.97 -7.24 -20.59
N ASN A 66 5.80 -8.46 -20.10
CA ASN A 66 6.42 -9.67 -20.64
C ASN A 66 5.42 -10.54 -21.43
N ALA A 67 4.51 -9.93 -22.20
CA ALA A 67 3.41 -10.64 -22.86
C ALA A 67 3.82 -11.74 -23.86
N ALA A 68 5.09 -11.76 -24.29
CA ALA A 68 5.64 -12.79 -25.18
C ALA A 68 6.36 -13.92 -24.42
N ALA A 69 6.49 -13.83 -23.10
CA ALA A 69 7.16 -14.82 -22.26
C ALA A 69 6.29 -16.09 -22.10
N PRO A 70 6.92 -17.25 -21.85
CA PRO A 70 6.19 -18.49 -21.61
C PRO A 70 5.39 -18.43 -20.30
N TRP A 71 4.25 -19.12 -20.24
CA TRP A 71 3.37 -19.17 -19.06
C TRP A 71 4.08 -19.52 -17.74
N ARG A 72 5.13 -20.35 -17.83
CA ARG A 72 6.00 -20.72 -16.70
C ARG A 72 6.69 -19.53 -16.02
N GLU A 73 6.91 -18.42 -16.71
CA GLU A 73 7.46 -17.19 -16.11
C GLU A 73 6.42 -16.42 -15.30
N HIS A 74 5.16 -16.39 -15.77
CA HIS A 74 4.05 -15.78 -15.05
C HIS A 74 3.70 -16.57 -13.78
N LEU A 75 3.75 -17.91 -13.82
CA LEU A 75 3.56 -18.75 -12.63
C LEU A 75 4.70 -18.64 -11.61
N ARG A 76 5.93 -18.36 -12.07
CA ARG A 76 7.06 -18.11 -11.17
C ARG A 76 6.79 -16.91 -10.27
N PHE A 77 6.13 -15.86 -10.77
CA PHE A 77 5.72 -14.73 -9.94
C PHE A 77 4.79 -15.19 -8.81
N VAL A 78 3.73 -15.91 -9.14
CA VAL A 78 2.76 -16.39 -8.13
C VAL A 78 3.45 -17.23 -7.06
N ARG A 79 4.31 -18.17 -7.47
CA ARG A 79 5.07 -19.01 -6.54
C ARG A 79 5.99 -18.20 -5.62
N ASP A 80 6.71 -17.25 -6.20
CA ASP A 80 7.71 -16.47 -5.46
C ASP A 80 7.04 -15.51 -4.45
N TRP A 81 5.87 -14.98 -4.77
CA TRP A 81 5.14 -14.05 -3.90
C TRP A 81 4.13 -14.72 -2.96
N ALA A 82 3.81 -15.99 -3.19
CA ALA A 82 2.92 -16.79 -2.35
C ALA A 82 3.23 -16.71 -0.84
N PRO A 83 4.49 -16.79 -0.37
CA PRO A 83 4.79 -16.69 1.06
C PRO A 83 4.30 -15.39 1.69
N LEU A 84 4.43 -14.26 0.99
CA LEU A 84 3.93 -12.97 1.49
C LEU A 84 2.39 -12.94 1.51
N ILE A 85 1.74 -13.44 0.45
CA ILE A 85 0.28 -13.54 0.40
C ILE A 85 -0.25 -14.41 1.55
N VAL A 86 0.40 -15.55 1.82
CA VAL A 86 0.02 -16.44 2.93
C VAL A 86 0.11 -15.72 4.27
N VAL A 87 1.18 -14.98 4.53
CA VAL A 87 1.34 -14.21 5.78
C VAL A 87 0.28 -13.11 5.90
N LEU A 88 -0.02 -12.40 4.82
CA LEU A 88 -1.07 -11.36 4.81
C LEU A 88 -2.48 -11.94 5.01
N VAL A 89 -2.78 -13.08 4.40
CA VAL A 89 -4.04 -13.78 4.63
C VAL A 89 -4.12 -14.28 6.06
N ALA A 90 -3.05 -14.88 6.60
CA ALA A 90 -2.98 -15.31 7.99
C ALA A 90 -3.17 -14.14 8.95
N TYR A 91 -2.60 -12.97 8.65
CA TYR A 91 -2.82 -11.73 9.39
C TYR A 91 -4.29 -11.28 9.39
N ASN A 92 -4.96 -11.32 8.22
CA ASN A 92 -6.38 -10.95 8.15
C ASN A 92 -7.25 -11.89 9.01
N PHE A 93 -6.95 -13.19 9.02
CA PHE A 93 -7.62 -14.14 9.90
C PHE A 93 -7.30 -13.90 11.38
N SER A 94 -6.03 -13.63 11.71
CA SER A 94 -5.63 -13.41 13.11
C SER A 94 -6.26 -12.14 13.68
N ARG A 95 -6.47 -11.10 12.87
CA ARG A 95 -7.18 -9.88 13.30
C ARG A 95 -8.61 -10.20 13.72
N GLY A 96 -9.37 -10.92 12.90
CA GLY A 96 -10.74 -11.33 13.26
C GLY A 96 -10.80 -12.31 14.43
N ALA A 97 -9.77 -13.14 14.61
CA ALA A 97 -9.65 -13.98 15.79
C ALA A 97 -9.34 -13.15 17.05
N ALA A 98 -8.47 -12.14 16.96
CA ALA A 98 -8.03 -11.31 18.07
C ALA A 98 -9.19 -10.58 18.77
N ASP A 99 -10.20 -10.16 18.01
CA ASP A 99 -11.43 -9.55 18.55
C ASP A 99 -12.18 -10.47 19.53
N ASN A 100 -11.95 -11.79 19.45
CA ASN A 100 -12.61 -12.81 20.27
C ASN A 100 -11.70 -13.38 21.39
N LEU A 101 -10.42 -12.95 21.49
CA LEU A 101 -9.47 -13.53 22.44
C LEU A 101 -9.60 -12.97 23.86
N GLY A 102 -10.41 -11.93 24.08
CA GLY A 102 -10.66 -11.34 25.41
C GLY A 102 -9.43 -10.69 26.06
N VAL A 103 -8.37 -10.41 25.29
CA VAL A 103 -7.17 -9.72 25.78
C VAL A 103 -7.51 -8.24 26.02
N PRO A 104 -7.21 -7.68 27.21
CA PRO A 104 -7.45 -6.27 27.49
C PRO A 104 -6.68 -5.36 26.53
N LEU A 105 -7.36 -4.35 25.98
CA LEU A 105 -6.76 -3.33 25.12
C LEU A 105 -5.92 -2.34 25.94
N HIS A 106 -4.76 -1.99 25.42
CA HIS A 106 -3.91 -0.93 25.97
C HIS A 106 -4.31 0.41 25.35
N VAL A 107 -4.98 1.25 26.13
CA VAL A 107 -5.56 2.53 25.65
C VAL A 107 -4.72 3.73 26.08
N THR A 108 -4.31 3.80 27.35
CA THR A 108 -3.64 5.00 27.89
C THR A 108 -2.16 5.05 27.53
N GLN A 109 -1.51 3.90 27.40
CA GLN A 109 -0.11 3.79 27.02
C GLN A 109 0.19 4.43 25.65
N PRO A 110 -0.55 4.14 24.55
CA PRO A 110 -0.32 4.81 23.27
C PRO A 110 -0.58 6.32 23.33
N ILE A 111 -1.61 6.77 24.08
CA ILE A 111 -1.90 8.20 24.25
C ILE A 111 -0.72 8.93 24.93
N HIS A 112 -0.21 8.37 26.02
CA HIS A 112 0.94 8.95 26.73
C HIS A 112 2.20 8.92 25.87
N ALA A 113 2.41 7.87 25.07
CA ALA A 113 3.54 7.78 24.15
C ALA A 113 3.49 8.90 23.10
N ASP A 114 2.32 9.16 22.52
CA ASP A 114 2.13 10.23 21.53
C ASP A 114 2.41 11.63 22.12
N ILE A 115 1.88 11.91 23.31
CA ILE A 115 2.12 13.17 24.02
C ILE A 115 3.60 13.31 24.40
N TRP A 116 4.23 12.23 24.87
CA TRP A 116 5.64 12.26 25.23
C TRP A 116 6.53 12.53 24.01
N LEU A 117 6.25 11.88 22.88
CA LEU A 117 7.06 11.96 21.67
C LEU A 117 6.94 13.32 20.97
N ALA A 118 5.72 13.84 20.87
CA ALA A 118 5.41 15.00 20.01
C ALA A 118 4.50 16.05 20.67
N GLY A 119 4.04 15.82 21.90
CA GLY A 119 3.24 16.80 22.65
C GLY A 119 3.98 18.12 22.88
N TRP A 120 5.31 18.11 22.99
CA TRP A 120 6.10 19.34 23.11
C TRP A 120 5.91 20.30 21.91
N ALA A 121 5.58 19.79 20.72
CA ALA A 121 5.32 20.58 19.52
C ALA A 121 3.86 21.07 19.42
N THR A 122 2.96 20.51 20.23
CA THR A 122 1.51 20.76 20.19
C THR A 122 0.96 21.31 21.52
N GLY A 123 1.85 21.80 22.39
CA GLY A 123 1.48 22.38 23.69
C GLY A 123 0.96 21.35 24.70
N GLY A 124 1.44 20.11 24.63
CA GLY A 124 1.05 18.99 25.48
C GLY A 124 -0.17 18.21 24.99
N LYS A 125 -0.72 18.54 23.82
CA LYS A 125 -1.86 17.83 23.22
C LYS A 125 -1.43 16.59 22.44
N ILE A 126 -2.37 15.69 22.23
CA ILE A 126 -2.19 14.56 21.30
C ILE A 126 -2.02 15.13 19.87
N PRO A 127 -0.93 14.81 19.14
CA PRO A 127 -0.63 15.44 17.85
C PRO A 127 -1.72 15.28 16.79
N THR A 128 -2.35 14.10 16.73
CA THR A 128 -3.41 13.80 15.77
C THR A 128 -4.67 14.63 16.04
N VAL A 129 -5.05 14.82 17.31
CA VAL A 129 -6.15 15.70 17.71
C VAL A 129 -5.83 17.15 17.38
N TRP A 130 -4.62 17.62 17.73
CA TRP A 130 -4.18 18.98 17.41
C TRP A 130 -4.22 19.24 15.90
N LEU A 131 -3.75 18.28 15.07
CA LEU A 131 -3.81 18.41 13.61
C LEU A 131 -5.26 18.50 13.09
N GLN A 132 -6.18 17.68 13.63
CA GLN A 132 -7.58 17.74 13.24
C GLN A 132 -8.21 19.09 13.61
N GLU A 133 -7.98 19.60 14.82
CA GLU A 133 -8.50 20.90 15.27
C GLU A 133 -8.06 22.07 14.35
N HIS A 134 -6.87 21.98 13.74
CA HIS A 134 -6.28 23.11 13.00
C HIS A 134 -6.38 22.96 11.47
N PHE A 135 -6.40 21.74 10.94
CA PHE A 135 -6.30 21.49 9.50
C PHE A 135 -7.53 20.81 8.90
N TYR A 136 -8.38 20.18 9.71
CA TYR A 136 -9.57 19.48 9.19
C TYR A 136 -10.77 20.44 9.13
N THR A 137 -11.41 20.51 7.97
CA THR A 137 -12.66 21.25 7.77
C THR A 137 -13.73 20.31 7.21
N PRO A 138 -14.81 20.02 7.94
CA PRO A 138 -15.84 19.11 7.46
C PRO A 138 -16.41 19.53 6.09
N GLY A 139 -16.46 18.59 5.16
CA GLY A 139 -17.02 18.81 3.81
C GLY A 139 -16.14 19.65 2.87
N HIS A 140 -14.94 20.06 3.29
CA HIS A 140 -14.01 20.81 2.45
C HIS A 140 -12.68 20.07 2.31
N VAL A 141 -12.25 19.85 1.06
CA VAL A 141 -10.97 19.19 0.74
C VAL A 141 -9.95 20.26 0.39
N HIS A 142 -8.95 20.42 1.24
CA HIS A 142 -7.82 21.32 1.00
C HIS A 142 -6.75 20.66 0.12
N TRP A 143 -5.85 21.48 -0.45
CA TRP A 143 -4.75 20.96 -1.27
C TRP A 143 -3.80 20.05 -0.48
N TYR A 144 -3.63 20.32 0.82
CA TYR A 144 -2.80 19.50 1.70
C TYR A 144 -3.46 18.18 2.07
N ASP A 145 -4.80 18.09 2.06
CA ASP A 145 -5.51 16.82 2.24
C ASP A 145 -5.25 15.88 1.06
N VAL A 146 -5.19 16.44 -0.15
CA VAL A 146 -4.82 15.70 -1.37
C VAL A 146 -3.38 15.21 -1.29
N LEU A 147 -2.45 16.07 -0.91
CA LEU A 147 -1.04 15.70 -0.73
C LEU A 147 -0.87 14.62 0.36
N GLY A 148 -1.53 14.82 1.52
CA GLY A 148 -1.56 13.85 2.62
C GLY A 148 -2.13 12.51 2.17
N GLY A 149 -3.18 12.53 1.35
CA GLY A 149 -3.72 11.34 0.69
C GLY A 149 -2.67 10.61 -0.14
N PHE A 150 -1.91 11.30 -1.00
CA PHE A 150 -0.84 10.68 -1.78
C PHE A 150 0.28 10.09 -0.91
N VAL A 151 0.69 10.80 0.14
CA VAL A 151 1.66 10.29 1.12
C VAL A 151 1.13 9.03 1.80
N TYR A 152 -0.13 9.03 2.24
CA TYR A 152 -0.80 7.87 2.81
C TYR A 152 -0.85 6.69 1.83
N PHE A 153 -1.25 6.93 0.58
CA PHE A 153 -1.29 5.87 -0.44
C PHE A 153 0.11 5.30 -0.74
N SER A 154 1.16 6.12 -0.67
CA SER A 154 2.54 5.67 -0.90
C SER A 154 2.95 4.54 0.06
N HIS A 155 2.38 4.52 1.27
CA HIS A 155 2.64 3.47 2.26
C HIS A 155 2.30 2.07 1.71
N PHE A 156 1.20 1.95 0.96
CA PHE A 156 0.73 0.66 0.43
C PHE A 156 1.50 0.21 -0.82
N VAL A 157 1.88 1.16 -1.68
CA VAL A 157 2.45 0.81 -3.00
C VAL A 157 3.98 0.78 -3.01
N THR A 158 4.66 1.56 -2.16
CA THR A 158 6.12 1.75 -2.26
C THR A 158 6.88 0.44 -2.06
N ALA A 159 6.61 -0.27 -0.95
CA ALA A 159 7.30 -1.54 -0.66
C ALA A 159 7.03 -2.58 -1.76
N MET A 160 5.81 -2.61 -2.29
CA MET A 160 5.41 -3.56 -3.34
C MET A 160 6.07 -3.24 -4.68
N ILE A 161 6.18 -1.97 -5.06
CA ILE A 161 6.90 -1.52 -6.25
C ILE A 161 8.39 -1.86 -6.11
N VAL A 162 9.01 -1.56 -4.96
CA VAL A 162 10.42 -1.91 -4.71
C VAL A 162 10.64 -3.41 -4.86
N ALA A 163 9.79 -4.23 -4.24
CA ALA A 163 9.85 -5.68 -4.38
C ALA A 163 9.68 -6.13 -5.84
N ALA A 164 8.73 -5.57 -6.59
CA ALA A 164 8.53 -5.88 -8.01
C ALA A 164 9.75 -5.51 -8.86
N VAL A 165 10.32 -4.33 -8.66
CA VAL A 165 11.54 -3.87 -9.34
C VAL A 165 12.72 -4.79 -9.04
N LEU A 166 12.91 -5.17 -7.77
CA LEU A 166 13.96 -6.11 -7.37
C LEU A 166 13.72 -7.50 -7.98
N TRP A 167 12.47 -7.97 -8.05
CA TRP A 167 12.13 -9.26 -8.66
C TRP A 167 12.50 -9.29 -10.14
N VAL A 168 12.27 -8.19 -10.88
CA VAL A 168 12.66 -8.10 -12.29
C VAL A 168 14.18 -7.95 -12.46
N ARG A 169 14.86 -7.19 -11.58
CA ARG A 169 16.28 -6.86 -11.74
C ARG A 169 17.26 -7.89 -11.15
N SER A 170 16.97 -8.44 -9.98
CA SER A 170 17.88 -9.35 -9.27
C SER A 170 17.14 -10.23 -8.26
N ARG A 171 16.96 -11.51 -8.63
CA ARG A 171 16.30 -12.51 -7.77
C ARG A 171 16.97 -12.72 -6.41
N PRO A 172 18.31 -12.76 -6.30
CA PRO A 172 18.96 -12.89 -5.00
C PRO A 172 18.67 -11.70 -4.07
N VAL A 173 18.71 -10.47 -4.60
CA VAL A 173 18.44 -9.26 -3.80
C VAL A 173 16.97 -9.20 -3.41
N TRP A 174 16.05 -9.52 -4.34
CA TRP A 174 14.63 -9.65 -4.05
C TRP A 174 14.37 -10.66 -2.94
N ALA A 175 14.96 -11.85 -3.00
CA ALA A 175 14.75 -12.87 -1.98
C ALA A 175 15.25 -12.41 -0.61
N ALA A 176 16.37 -11.68 -0.58
CA ALA A 176 16.90 -11.09 0.64
C ALA A 176 15.98 -9.98 1.19
N PHE A 177 15.41 -9.13 0.33
CA PHE A 177 14.41 -8.13 0.71
C PHE A 177 13.16 -8.80 1.29
N MET A 178 12.58 -9.76 0.57
CA MET A 178 11.33 -10.43 0.96
C MET A 178 11.44 -11.18 2.27
N ARG A 179 12.57 -11.86 2.53
CA ARG A 179 12.80 -12.53 3.82
C ARG A 179 12.76 -11.54 4.98
N ARG A 180 13.37 -10.36 4.83
CA ARG A 180 13.36 -9.31 5.87
C ARG A 180 11.99 -8.67 6.01
N PHE A 181 11.34 -8.37 4.88
CA PHE A 181 10.00 -7.80 4.85
C PHE A 181 9.00 -8.72 5.58
N ILE A 182 8.93 -9.98 5.18
CA ILE A 182 8.06 -10.98 5.81
C ILE A 182 8.41 -11.20 7.29
N ALA A 183 9.70 -11.23 7.65
CA ALA A 183 10.11 -11.38 9.04
C ALA A 183 9.66 -10.18 9.90
N LEU A 184 9.82 -8.96 9.40
CA LEU A 184 9.37 -7.75 10.10
C LEU A 184 7.84 -7.73 10.25
N ASP A 185 7.11 -8.11 9.20
CA ASP A 185 5.65 -8.22 9.26
C ASP A 185 5.19 -9.27 10.29
N ALA A 186 5.85 -10.43 10.31
CA ALA A 186 5.54 -11.50 11.26
C ALA A 186 5.86 -11.08 12.71
N ILE A 187 6.98 -10.40 12.94
CA ILE A 187 7.34 -9.86 14.25
C ILE A 187 6.33 -8.79 14.68
N GLY A 188 5.97 -7.86 13.78
CA GLY A 188 4.97 -6.83 14.05
C GLY A 188 3.61 -7.44 14.40
N LEU A 189 3.19 -8.48 13.68
CA LEU A 189 1.97 -9.22 13.98
C LEU A 189 2.03 -9.91 15.35
N ALA A 190 3.15 -10.55 15.67
CA ALA A 190 3.32 -11.17 16.98
C ALA A 190 3.21 -10.14 18.11
N ILE A 191 3.86 -8.97 17.96
CA ILE A 191 3.74 -7.86 18.92
C ILE A 191 2.28 -7.39 19.03
N TYR A 192 1.59 -7.22 17.91
CA TYR A 192 0.18 -6.78 17.90
C TYR A 192 -0.73 -7.74 18.66
N VAL A 193 -0.55 -9.06 18.50
CA VAL A 193 -1.34 -10.08 19.21
C VAL A 193 -1.01 -10.10 20.71
N ILE A 194 0.27 -9.94 21.07
CA ILE A 194 0.71 -9.97 22.48
C ILE A 194 0.32 -8.68 23.22
N TYR A 195 0.39 -7.55 22.52
CA TYR A 195 0.17 -6.21 23.08
C TYR A 195 -0.81 -5.44 22.20
N PRO A 196 -2.12 -5.76 22.29
CA PRO A 196 -3.11 -5.10 21.46
C PRO A 196 -3.33 -3.68 21.99
N MET A 197 -3.09 -2.71 21.12
CA MET A 197 -3.28 -1.28 21.41
C MET A 197 -4.61 -0.82 20.86
N ALA A 198 -5.35 -0.04 21.66
CA ALA A 198 -6.59 0.53 21.20
C ALA A 198 -6.33 1.56 20.10
N PRO A 199 -7.04 1.50 18.98
CA PRO A 199 -6.92 2.51 17.96
C PRO A 199 -7.55 3.84 18.43
N PRO A 200 -7.13 4.98 17.84
CA PRO A 200 -7.56 6.30 18.30
C PRO A 200 -9.08 6.55 18.15
N TRP A 201 -9.73 6.02 17.11
CA TRP A 201 -11.19 6.14 16.97
C TRP A 201 -11.94 5.40 18.09
N TRP A 202 -11.48 4.22 18.48
CA TRP A 202 -12.08 3.46 19.59
C TRP A 202 -11.87 4.21 20.91
N ALA A 203 -10.66 4.74 21.13
CA ALA A 203 -10.36 5.58 22.29
C ALA A 203 -11.27 6.83 22.33
N SER A 204 -11.55 7.43 21.18
CA SER A 204 -12.46 8.57 21.03
C SER A 204 -13.91 8.20 21.37
N GLU A 205 -14.42 7.11 20.79
CA GLU A 205 -15.78 6.57 21.04
C GLU A 205 -16.01 6.24 22.52
N HIS A 206 -14.98 5.80 23.24
CA HIS A 206 -15.05 5.45 24.65
C HIS A 206 -14.62 6.58 25.59
N GLY A 207 -14.44 7.80 25.06
CA GLY A 207 -14.19 9.02 25.83
C GLY A 207 -12.78 9.16 26.41
N TYR A 208 -11.80 8.41 25.91
CA TYR A 208 -10.39 8.53 26.30
C TYR A 208 -9.68 9.71 25.63
N ILE A 209 -10.14 10.13 24.46
CA ILE A 209 -9.62 11.30 23.71
C ILE A 209 -10.79 12.09 23.11
N ALA A 210 -10.54 13.34 22.71
CA ALA A 210 -11.55 14.18 22.06
C ALA A 210 -12.14 13.49 20.81
N ALA A 211 -13.39 13.82 20.49
CA ALA A 211 -14.12 13.24 19.36
C ALA A 211 -13.38 13.49 18.04
N THR A 212 -12.97 12.44 17.33
CA THR A 212 -12.35 12.56 15.99
C THR A 212 -13.35 12.95 14.91
N HIS A 213 -14.65 12.86 15.21
CA HIS A 213 -15.75 13.45 14.45
C HIS A 213 -16.44 14.47 15.36
N THR A 214 -16.49 15.72 14.94
CA THR A 214 -17.10 16.81 15.69
C THR A 214 -18.57 16.53 15.97
N ASN A 215 -18.89 16.11 17.20
CA ASN A 215 -20.15 16.47 17.83
C ASN A 215 -19.94 17.87 18.43
N PRO A 216 -20.49 18.95 17.84
CA PRO A 216 -20.35 20.29 18.37
C PRO A 216 -21.03 20.34 19.76
N GLY A 217 -20.23 20.19 20.82
CA GLY A 217 -20.72 20.14 22.20
C GLY A 217 -19.88 19.30 23.18
N CYS A 218 -19.01 18.38 22.70
CA CYS A 218 -18.15 17.57 23.58
C CYS A 218 -16.68 18.07 23.58
N ASP A 219 -16.46 19.39 23.77
CA ASP A 219 -15.12 19.96 24.02
C ASP A 219 -14.66 19.58 25.44
N LEU A 220 -13.77 18.59 25.56
CA LEU A 220 -13.15 18.26 26.84
C LEU A 220 -11.79 18.97 26.96
N PRO A 221 -11.53 19.66 28.09
CA PRO A 221 -10.18 20.10 28.40
C PRO A 221 -9.33 18.86 28.67
N VAL A 222 -8.37 18.58 27.79
CA VAL A 222 -7.37 17.51 27.98
C VAL A 222 -6.39 17.97 29.06
N THR A 223 -6.75 17.79 30.34
CA THR A 223 -5.83 17.96 31.47
C THR A 223 -5.52 16.60 32.08
N LEU A 224 -4.23 16.38 32.39
CA LEU A 224 -3.62 15.13 32.87
C LEU A 224 -4.17 14.57 34.20
N SER A 225 -5.23 15.15 34.76
CA SER A 225 -5.79 14.76 36.04
C SER A 225 -7.21 14.20 35.84
N ALA A 226 -7.27 12.87 35.79
CA ALA A 226 -8.49 12.06 35.64
C ALA A 226 -9.17 12.20 34.29
N VAL A 227 -9.03 11.18 33.43
CA VAL A 227 -9.91 10.93 32.29
C VAL A 227 -11.32 10.75 32.85
N PRO A 228 -12.24 11.74 32.74
CA PRO A 228 -13.60 11.56 33.21
C PRO A 228 -14.26 10.60 32.22
N ARG A 229 -14.93 9.57 32.74
CA ARG A 229 -15.76 8.69 31.90
C ARG A 229 -16.90 9.55 31.36
N VAL A 230 -16.87 9.89 30.07
CA VAL A 230 -17.95 10.65 29.42
C VAL A 230 -19.16 9.73 29.33
N THR A 231 -20.18 9.96 30.14
CA THR A 231 -21.38 9.11 30.17
C THR A 231 -22.48 9.57 29.22
N ASN A 232 -22.38 10.71 28.53
CA ASN A 232 -23.48 11.25 27.71
C ASN A 232 -23.01 12.09 26.50
N CYS A 233 -22.38 11.49 25.48
CA CYS A 233 -22.44 12.06 24.11
C CYS A 233 -23.47 11.21 23.34
N GLY A 234 -24.74 11.60 23.38
CA GLY A 234 -25.82 10.95 22.63
C GLY A 234 -25.68 11.24 21.14
N TRP A 235 -25.84 10.20 20.32
CA TRP A 235 -25.89 10.30 18.86
C TRP A 235 -27.32 10.57 18.41
N ASP A 236 -27.77 11.83 18.55
CA ASP A 236 -29.03 12.27 17.96
C ASP A 236 -28.73 13.23 16.79
N ALA A 237 -28.47 12.65 15.60
CA ALA A 237 -28.82 13.11 14.24
C ALA A 237 -27.93 12.45 13.16
#